data_AF-A0A967SG13-F1
#
_entry.id   AF-A0A967SG13-F1
#
_cell.length_a   1.000
_cell.length_b   1.000
_cell.length_c   1.000
_cell.angle_alpha   90.00
_cell.angle_beta   90.00
_cell.angle_gamma   90.00
#
_symmetry.space_group_name_H-M   'P 1'
#
loop_
_entity.id
_entity.type
_entity.pdbx_description
1 polymer ?
#
loop_
_entity_poly.entity_id
_entity_poly.type
_entity_poly.pdbx_seq_one_letter_code
_entity_poly.pdbx_strand_id
1 'polypeptide(L)'
;RAYFETRVLWYNPTPLEQPYYNWMTAAAFARDDLEMAIPGNAYLQHSGTERPWPVDEAGRYLPLYRNNTFGGHKSYHVVGELNDFFGGYYHDDDYGFGHWARYEDMPGQKLWLWALSREGGVWEDLLTDTDGQYVEFQAGRLFVQYSPDGST
;
A
#
# COMPACT_ATOMS: atom_id res chain seq x y z
N ARG A 1 6.71 -5.80 -24.04
CA ARG A 1 5.61 -5.92 -23.04
C ARG A 1 6.11 -5.24 -21.77
N ALA A 2 5.31 -4.38 -21.13
CA ALA A 2 5.68 -3.63 -19.92
C ALA A 2 4.85 -4.07 -18.70
N TYR A 3 4.46 -5.36 -18.66
CA TYR A 3 3.68 -5.94 -17.57
C TYR A 3 4.02 -7.42 -17.42
N PHE A 4 3.78 -7.96 -16.23
CA PHE A 4 3.70 -9.39 -15.96
C PHE A 4 2.30 -9.69 -15.41
N GLU A 5 1.87 -10.94 -15.54
CA GLU A 5 0.57 -11.40 -15.07
C GLU A 5 0.78 -12.45 -13.98
N THR A 6 0.06 -12.31 -12.87
CA THR A 6 0.06 -13.30 -11.79
C THR A 6 -1.30 -13.98 -11.72
N ARG A 7 -1.33 -15.31 -11.79
CA ARG A 7 -2.54 -16.12 -11.59
C ARG A 7 -2.32 -17.03 -10.39
N VAL A 8 -3.22 -16.99 -9.43
CA VAL A 8 -3.06 -17.70 -8.15
C VAL A 8 -4.28 -18.59 -7.88
N LEU A 9 -4.03 -19.78 -7.36
CA LEU A 9 -5.04 -20.72 -6.91
C LEU A 9 -4.80 -21.02 -5.42
N TRP A 10 -5.83 -20.85 -4.62
CA TRP A 10 -5.85 -21.30 -3.23
C TRP A 10 -6.79 -22.50 -3.12
N TYR A 11 -6.28 -23.58 -2.53
CA TYR A 11 -7.02 -24.83 -2.37
C TYR A 11 -6.80 -25.39 -0.97
N ASN A 12 -7.90 -25.64 -0.26
CA ASN A 12 -7.89 -26.31 1.02
C ASN A 12 -8.35 -27.78 0.83
N PRO A 13 -7.44 -28.77 0.90
CA PRO A 13 -7.79 -30.18 0.74
C PRO A 13 -8.41 -30.82 1.98
N THR A 14 -8.56 -30.07 3.09
CA THR A 14 -9.05 -30.60 4.36
C THR A 14 -10.58 -30.45 4.46
N PRO A 15 -11.25 -31.28 5.28
CA PRO A 15 -12.71 -31.15 5.51
C PRO A 15 -13.07 -29.98 6.44
N LEU A 16 -12.08 -29.26 6.98
CA LEU A 16 -12.27 -28.17 7.92
C LEU A 16 -12.07 -26.83 7.22
N GLU A 17 -12.88 -25.83 7.57
CA GLU A 17 -12.63 -24.45 7.16
C GLU A 17 -11.28 -23.97 7.71
N GLN A 18 -10.56 -23.18 6.90
CA GLN A 18 -9.28 -22.58 7.27
C GLN A 18 -9.33 -21.11 6.90
N PRO A 19 -8.87 -20.21 7.79
CA PRO A 19 -8.79 -18.79 7.46
C PRO A 19 -7.78 -18.57 6.32
N TYR A 20 -8.07 -17.58 5.50
CA TYR A 20 -7.22 -17.18 4.38
C TYR A 20 -6.97 -15.68 4.43
N TYR A 21 -5.71 -15.31 4.24
CA TYR A 21 -5.27 -13.92 4.24
C TYR A 21 -4.14 -13.79 3.21
N ASN A 22 -4.29 -12.85 2.28
CA ASN A 22 -3.30 -12.65 1.23
C ASN A 22 -3.28 -11.21 0.71
N TRP A 23 -2.05 -10.76 0.51
CA TRP A 23 -1.71 -9.54 -0.18
C TRP A 23 -0.59 -9.84 -1.17
N MET A 24 -0.71 -9.27 -2.36
CA MET A 24 0.34 -9.20 -3.36
C MET A 24 1.09 -7.89 -3.12
N THR A 25 2.30 -7.97 -2.58
CA THR A 25 3.12 -6.82 -2.24
C THR A 25 4.22 -6.62 -3.26
N ALA A 26 4.28 -5.44 -3.84
CA ALA A 26 5.40 -5.00 -4.65
C ALA A 26 6.04 -3.75 -4.03
N ALA A 27 7.33 -3.59 -4.26
CA ALA A 27 8.12 -2.47 -3.78
C ALA A 27 8.43 -1.50 -4.92
N ALA A 28 8.47 -0.21 -4.61
CA ALA A 28 8.92 0.85 -5.50
C ALA A 28 9.86 1.80 -4.76
N PHE A 29 10.73 2.51 -5.47
CA PHE A 29 11.67 3.45 -4.84
C PHE A 29 10.94 4.55 -4.08
N ALA A 30 11.36 4.83 -2.85
CA ALA A 30 10.84 5.96 -2.09
C ALA A 30 11.57 7.23 -2.53
N ARG A 31 10.89 8.07 -3.32
CA ARG A 31 11.46 9.33 -3.86
C ARG A 31 10.52 10.49 -3.63
N ASP A 32 11.07 11.69 -3.46
CA ASP A 32 10.31 12.91 -3.19
C ASP A 32 9.30 13.25 -4.30
N ASP A 33 9.58 12.85 -5.54
CA ASP A 33 8.75 13.06 -6.71
C ASP A 33 7.73 11.93 -6.95
N LEU A 34 7.70 10.89 -6.11
CA LEU A 34 6.71 9.83 -6.21
C LEU A 34 5.32 10.32 -5.79
N GLU A 35 4.38 10.29 -6.73
CA GLU A 35 2.96 10.53 -6.48
C GLU A 35 2.14 9.26 -6.71
N MET A 36 1.37 8.86 -5.69
CA MET A 36 0.53 7.68 -5.72
C MET A 36 -0.83 8.00 -6.32
N ALA A 37 -1.34 7.11 -7.17
CA ALA A 37 -2.69 7.18 -7.71
C ALA A 37 -3.50 6.01 -7.12
N ILE A 38 -4.20 6.29 -6.01
CA ILE A 38 -5.06 5.31 -5.32
C ILE A 38 -6.46 5.91 -5.18
N PRO A 39 -7.43 5.50 -6.02
CA PRO A 39 -8.78 6.03 -5.99
C PRO A 39 -9.48 5.76 -4.65
N GLY A 40 -10.17 6.77 -4.11
CA GLY A 40 -10.81 6.69 -2.80
C GLY A 40 -11.03 8.05 -2.16
N ASN A 41 -11.80 8.07 -1.07
CA ASN A 41 -12.10 9.29 -0.29
C ASN A 41 -11.80 9.14 1.22
N ALA A 42 -11.38 7.94 1.65
CA ALA A 42 -10.92 7.68 3.00
C ALA A 42 -9.82 6.60 2.99
N TYR A 43 -9.08 6.49 4.10
CA TYR A 43 -8.25 5.33 4.36
C TYR A 43 -8.50 4.76 5.75
N LEU A 44 -8.32 3.45 5.89
CA LEU A 44 -8.39 2.73 7.15
C LEU A 44 -6.98 2.48 7.70
N GLN A 45 -6.79 2.77 8.98
CA GLN A 45 -5.61 2.34 9.73
C GLN A 45 -5.70 0.83 10.04
N HIS A 46 -4.61 0.23 10.53
CA HIS A 46 -4.62 -1.16 11.01
C HIS A 46 -5.66 -1.43 12.12
N SER A 47 -5.98 -0.41 12.92
CA SER A 47 -7.06 -0.46 13.92
C SER A 47 -8.47 -0.51 13.32
N GLY A 48 -8.61 -0.27 12.02
CA GLY A 48 -9.88 -0.02 11.35
C GLY A 48 -10.39 1.42 11.47
N THR A 49 -9.65 2.31 12.16
CA THR A 49 -10.03 3.72 12.27
C THR A 49 -9.94 4.42 10.91
N GLU A 50 -11.04 5.04 10.51
CA GLU A 50 -11.16 5.83 9.29
C GLU A 50 -10.49 7.20 9.43
N ARG A 51 -9.82 7.65 8.36
CA ARG A 51 -9.24 8.98 8.22
C ARG A 51 -9.47 9.52 6.80
N PRO A 52 -9.48 10.85 6.60
CA PRO A 52 -9.66 11.43 5.27
C PRO A 52 -8.55 11.06 4.26
N TRP A 53 -8.94 10.88 3.00
CA TRP A 53 -8.06 10.70 1.84
C TRP A 53 -8.62 11.49 0.65
N PRO A 54 -7.81 12.04 -0.28
CA PRO A 54 -6.35 12.08 -0.30
C PRO A 54 -5.74 13.21 0.54
N VAL A 55 -6.58 14.14 1.04
CA VAL A 55 -6.13 15.26 1.87
C VAL A 55 -6.52 15.00 3.31
N ASP A 56 -5.57 15.11 4.24
CA ASP A 56 -5.84 14.91 5.65
C ASP A 56 -6.41 16.14 6.37
N GLU A 57 -6.73 16.00 7.66
CA GLU A 57 -7.29 17.07 8.50
C GLU A 57 -6.37 18.30 8.61
N ALA A 58 -5.06 18.16 8.35
CA ALA A 58 -4.09 19.24 8.35
C ALA A 58 -3.90 19.88 6.96
N GLY A 59 -4.66 19.44 5.95
CA GLY A 59 -4.57 19.94 4.58
C GLY A 59 -3.40 19.37 3.78
N ARG A 60 -2.79 18.26 4.22
CA ARG A 60 -1.67 17.63 3.50
C ARG A 60 -2.20 16.68 2.44
N TYR A 61 -1.67 16.81 1.22
CA TYR A 61 -1.94 15.87 0.13
C TYR A 61 -1.09 14.60 0.31
N LEU A 62 -1.68 13.56 0.87
CA LEU A 62 -1.02 12.31 1.25
C LEU A 62 -0.45 11.47 0.09
N PRO A 63 -1.03 11.46 -1.12
CA PRO A 63 -0.51 10.64 -2.21
C PRO A 63 0.89 11.03 -2.66
N LEU A 64 1.32 12.27 -2.44
CA LEU A 64 2.67 12.72 -2.75
C LEU A 64 3.63 12.32 -1.61
N TYR A 65 4.63 11.47 -1.90
CA TYR A 65 5.51 10.86 -0.91
C TYR A 65 6.15 11.88 0.04
N ARG A 66 6.75 12.96 -0.50
CA ARG A 66 7.39 14.04 0.28
C ARG A 66 6.48 14.75 1.29
N ASN A 67 5.16 14.61 1.21
CA ASN A 67 4.24 15.21 2.18
C ASN A 67 4.05 14.35 3.44
N ASN A 68 4.65 13.16 3.50
CA ASN A 68 4.47 12.18 4.58
C ASN A 68 5.56 12.25 5.67
N THR A 69 6.20 13.42 5.85
CA THR A 69 7.31 13.65 6.79
C THR A 69 6.91 13.78 8.26
N PHE A 70 5.73 13.31 8.64
CA PHE A 70 5.15 13.48 9.98
C PHE A 70 4.88 12.15 10.65
N GLY A 71 4.96 12.06 11.97
CA GLY A 71 4.70 10.81 12.72
C GLY A 71 5.61 9.65 12.29
N GLY A 72 5.21 8.42 12.62
CA GLY A 72 5.93 7.20 12.24
C GLY A 72 5.51 6.64 10.87
N HIS A 73 5.65 5.34 10.68
CA HIS A 73 5.26 4.62 9.47
C HIS A 73 3.81 4.90 9.05
N LYS A 74 3.54 4.79 7.74
CA LYS A 74 2.20 4.96 7.16
C LYS A 74 1.66 3.64 6.65
N SER A 75 0.37 3.44 6.90
CA SER A 75 -0.40 2.31 6.41
C SER A 75 -1.75 2.82 5.96
N TYR A 76 -1.86 3.11 4.66
CA TYR A 76 -3.06 3.65 4.04
C TYR A 76 -3.80 2.53 3.32
N HIS A 77 -4.86 1.98 3.92
CA HIS A 77 -5.80 1.11 3.22
C HIS A 77 -6.88 1.99 2.60
N VAL A 78 -6.72 2.38 1.35
CA VAL A 78 -7.59 3.35 0.71
C VAL A 78 -8.91 2.70 0.32
N VAL A 79 -10.01 3.39 0.61
CA VAL A 79 -11.39 2.93 0.41
C VAL A 79 -12.26 4.07 -0.12
N GLY A 80 -13.51 3.74 -0.44
CA GLY A 80 -14.54 4.72 -0.80
C GLY A 80 -14.73 4.95 -2.30
N GLU A 81 -13.95 4.25 -3.13
CA GLU A 81 -14.16 4.21 -4.57
C GLU A 81 -13.94 2.79 -5.12
N LEU A 82 -14.75 2.40 -6.10
CA LEU A 82 -14.62 1.11 -6.78
C LEU A 82 -13.79 1.31 -8.04
N ASN A 83 -12.54 0.84 -8.05
CA ASN A 83 -11.68 0.90 -9.22
C ASN A 83 -10.80 -0.33 -9.33
N ASP A 84 -10.57 -0.77 -10.57
CA ASP A 84 -9.77 -1.95 -10.88
C ASP A 84 -8.25 -1.69 -10.88
N PHE A 85 -7.81 -0.48 -10.50
CA PHE A 85 -6.41 -0.09 -10.59
C PHE A 85 -5.96 0.83 -9.46
N PHE A 86 -4.65 0.81 -9.21
CA PHE A 86 -3.92 1.82 -8.46
C PHE A 86 -2.44 1.76 -8.85
N GLY A 87 -1.66 2.79 -8.52
CA GLY A 87 -0.25 2.82 -8.91
C GLY A 87 0.50 4.03 -8.37
N GLY A 88 1.66 4.29 -8.95
CA GLY A 88 2.48 5.45 -8.64
C GLY A 88 3.23 5.95 -9.87
N TYR A 89 3.56 7.23 -9.86
CA TYR A 89 4.24 7.91 -10.95
C TYR A 89 5.37 8.78 -10.39
N TYR A 90 6.53 8.68 -11.02
CA TYR A 90 7.72 9.49 -10.74
C TYR A 90 7.75 10.64 -11.74
N HIS A 91 7.56 11.85 -11.25
CA HIS A 91 7.47 13.06 -12.09
C HIS A 91 8.80 13.45 -12.73
N ASP A 92 9.93 13.18 -12.07
CA ASP A 92 11.24 13.60 -12.56
C ASP A 92 11.73 12.72 -13.72
N ASP A 93 11.44 11.41 -13.66
CA ASP A 93 11.89 10.42 -14.64
C ASP A 93 10.81 10.03 -15.67
N ASP A 94 9.60 10.60 -15.58
CA ASP A 94 8.46 10.35 -16.48
C ASP A 94 8.13 8.84 -16.66
N TYR A 95 8.07 8.11 -15.54
CA TYR A 95 7.63 6.72 -15.56
C TYR A 95 6.77 6.38 -14.34
N GLY A 96 6.02 5.29 -14.46
CA GLY A 96 5.19 4.82 -13.36
C GLY A 96 5.07 3.31 -13.31
N PHE A 97 4.37 2.88 -12.28
CA PHE A 97 3.99 1.49 -12.07
C PHE A 97 2.51 1.45 -11.70
N GLY A 98 1.91 0.28 -11.86
CA GLY A 98 0.52 0.10 -11.48
C GLY A 98 0.18 -1.37 -11.28
N HIS A 99 -0.88 -1.57 -10.52
CA HIS A 99 -1.55 -2.84 -10.37
C HIS A 99 -2.93 -2.72 -11.02
N TRP A 100 -3.32 -3.76 -11.74
CA TRP A 100 -4.68 -3.92 -12.25
C TRP A 100 -5.21 -5.30 -11.91
N ALA A 101 -6.41 -5.35 -11.35
CA ALA A 101 -7.22 -6.55 -11.21
C ALA A 101 -8.67 -6.11 -11.03
N ARG A 102 -9.62 -7.00 -11.33
CA ARG A 102 -11.03 -6.69 -11.05
C ARG A 102 -11.20 -6.41 -9.56
N TYR A 103 -11.92 -5.34 -9.24
CA TYR A 103 -12.18 -4.94 -7.87
C TYR A 103 -12.88 -6.06 -7.07
N GLU A 104 -13.78 -6.80 -7.70
CA GLU A 104 -14.47 -7.96 -7.10
C GLU A 104 -13.51 -9.09 -6.65
N ASP A 105 -12.37 -9.23 -7.31
CA ASP A 105 -11.37 -10.26 -7.00
C ASP A 105 -10.33 -9.75 -5.99
N MET A 106 -9.94 -8.47 -6.10
CA MET A 106 -8.86 -7.82 -5.35
C MET A 106 -9.26 -6.41 -4.87
N PRO A 107 -10.21 -6.29 -3.93
CA PRO A 107 -10.74 -5.00 -3.52
C PRO A 107 -9.79 -4.18 -2.64
N GLY A 108 -8.80 -4.82 -2.01
CA GLY A 108 -7.86 -4.18 -1.10
C GLY A 108 -6.78 -3.41 -1.85
N GLN A 109 -6.65 -2.11 -1.57
CA GLN A 109 -5.59 -1.26 -2.10
C GLN A 109 -4.85 -0.61 -0.92
N LYS A 110 -3.58 -0.98 -0.73
CA LYS A 110 -2.80 -0.52 0.41
C LYS A 110 -1.49 0.11 -0.03
N LEU A 111 -1.14 1.20 0.63
CA LEU A 111 0.18 1.81 0.58
C LEU A 111 0.83 1.77 1.96
N TRP A 112 2.05 1.22 2.02
CA TRP A 112 2.92 1.28 3.19
C TRP A 112 4.12 2.17 2.90
N LEU A 113 4.35 3.13 3.80
CA LEU A 113 5.52 3.99 3.78
C LEU A 113 6.28 3.80 5.09
N TRP A 114 7.58 3.56 5.00
CA TRP A 114 8.45 3.72 6.16
C TRP A 114 8.47 5.18 6.61
N ALA A 115 8.93 5.43 7.84
CA ALA A 115 9.01 6.81 8.33
C ALA A 115 10.11 7.53 7.55
N LEU A 116 9.84 8.76 7.09
CA LEU A 116 10.83 9.54 6.35
C LEU A 116 11.94 10.11 7.26
N SER A 117 11.76 10.03 8.58
CA SER A 117 12.78 10.39 9.55
C SER A 117 13.86 9.31 9.66
N ARG A 118 14.90 9.57 10.46
CA ARG A 118 15.92 8.57 10.79
C ARG A 118 15.34 7.26 11.33
N GLU A 119 14.18 7.30 11.96
CA GLU A 119 13.47 6.11 12.45
C GLU A 119 13.16 5.12 11.31
N GLY A 120 12.78 5.60 10.12
CA GLY A 120 12.57 4.72 8.98
C GLY A 120 13.80 4.52 8.09
N GLY A 121 14.77 5.42 8.14
CA GLY A 121 16.07 5.23 7.47
C GLY A 121 16.86 4.02 8.00
N VAL A 122 16.63 3.60 9.25
CA VAL A 122 17.23 2.37 9.81
C VAL A 122 16.85 1.12 9.01
N TRP A 123 15.68 1.12 8.35
CA TRP A 123 15.25 -0.01 7.54
C TRP A 123 15.99 -0.14 6.22
N GLU A 124 16.64 0.92 5.74
CA GLU A 124 17.52 0.84 4.56
C GLU A 124 18.67 -0.13 4.86
N ASP A 125 19.40 0.08 5.95
CA ASP A 125 20.53 -0.78 6.36
C ASP A 125 20.12 -2.24 6.67
N LEU A 126 18.85 -2.48 6.97
CA LEU A 126 18.35 -3.79 7.38
C LEU A 126 17.68 -4.59 6.25
N LEU A 127 17.04 -3.90 5.29
CA LEU A 127 16.16 -4.53 4.30
C LEU A 127 16.63 -4.29 2.86
N THR A 128 17.64 -3.44 2.64
CA THR A 128 18.21 -3.23 1.31
C THR A 128 19.73 -3.37 1.34
N ASP A 129 20.31 -3.78 0.21
CA ASP A 129 21.76 -3.86 0.07
C ASP A 129 22.33 -2.46 -0.25
N THR A 130 21.90 -1.87 -1.37
CA THR A 130 22.36 -0.55 -1.83
C THR A 130 21.28 0.34 -2.45
N ASP A 131 20.02 -0.12 -2.47
CA ASP A 131 18.94 0.49 -3.26
C ASP A 131 18.15 1.59 -2.52
N GLY A 132 18.53 1.89 -1.27
CA GLY A 132 17.91 2.93 -0.44
C GLY A 132 16.53 2.54 0.10
N GLN A 133 15.73 3.54 0.48
CA GLN A 133 14.39 3.31 1.02
C GLN A 133 13.37 2.98 -0.09
N TYR A 134 12.35 2.21 0.27
CA TYR A 134 11.28 1.80 -0.64
C TYR A 134 9.89 2.04 -0.02
N VAL A 135 8.88 2.11 -0.89
CA VAL A 135 7.46 2.05 -0.51
C VAL A 135 6.90 0.69 -0.90
N GLU A 136 5.87 0.22 -0.19
CA GLU A 136 5.14 -0.97 -0.61
C GLU A 136 3.74 -0.59 -1.08
N PHE A 137 3.37 -1.05 -2.27
CA PHE A 137 2.02 -0.97 -2.79
C PHE A 137 1.47 -2.38 -2.89
N GLN A 138 0.32 -2.60 -2.27
CA GLN A 138 -0.19 -3.95 -2.01
C GLN A 138 -1.64 -4.07 -2.50
N ALA A 139 -1.91 -5.16 -3.22
CA ALA A 139 -3.25 -5.54 -3.64
C ALA A 139 -3.73 -6.73 -2.81
N GLY A 140 -4.95 -6.67 -2.27
CA GLY A 140 -5.45 -7.66 -1.32
C GLY A 140 -6.85 -8.17 -1.64
N ARG A 141 -7.13 -9.40 -1.20
CA ARG A 141 -8.49 -9.98 -1.21
C ARG A 141 -9.40 -9.39 -0.12
N LEU A 142 -8.85 -8.63 0.82
CA LEU A 142 -9.54 -8.02 1.95
C LEU A 142 -9.34 -6.50 1.88
N PHE A 143 -10.34 -5.72 2.32
CA PHE A 143 -10.23 -4.25 2.33
C PHE A 143 -9.15 -3.72 3.26
N VAL A 144 -8.92 -4.39 4.39
CA VAL A 144 -8.00 -3.94 5.45
C VAL A 144 -7.24 -5.12 6.04
N GLN A 145 -6.02 -4.85 6.49
CA GLN A 145 -5.21 -5.77 7.29
C GLN A 145 -5.57 -5.68 8.78
N TYR A 146 -6.84 -5.96 9.09
CA TYR A 146 -7.33 -5.98 10.46
C TYR A 146 -7.08 -7.35 11.08
N SER A 147 -6.41 -7.36 12.23
CA SER A 147 -6.41 -8.49 13.17
C SER A 147 -7.21 -8.06 14.40
N PRO A 148 -8.21 -8.84 14.86
CA PRO A 148 -8.90 -8.57 16.12
C PRO A 148 -7.95 -8.62 17.33
N ASP A 149 -6.82 -9.31 17.17
CA ASP A 149 -5.88 -9.61 18.24
C ASP A 149 -4.59 -8.83 18.01
N GLY A 150 -4.57 -7.58 18.49
CA GLY A 150 -3.35 -6.77 18.60
C GLY A 150 -2.45 -7.21 19.75
N SER A 151 -2.21 -8.52 19.91
CA SER A 151 -1.34 -9.05 20.96
C SER A 151 0.06 -9.31 20.41
N THR A 152 0.94 -8.33 20.58
CA THR A 152 2.33 -8.62 20.98
C THR A 152 2.36 -8.94 22.46
#